data_AF-A0A7W0JGA1-F1
#
_entry.id   AF-A0A7W0JGA1-F1
#
_cell.length_a   1.000
_cell.length_b   1.000
_cell.length_c   1.000
_cell.angle_alpha   90.00
_cell.angle_beta   90.00
_cell.angle_gamma   90.00
#
_symmetry.space_group_name_H-M   'P 1'
#
loop_
_entity.id
_entity.type
_entity.pdbx_description
1 polymer ?
#
loop_
_entity_poly.entity_id
_entity_poly.type
_entity_poly.pdbx_seq_one_letter_code
_entity_poly.pdbx_strand_id
1 'polypeptide(L)'
;MRKAREERHKARDGGAKADDARPVRASFLSFACDPSPFAFNLSSFAFPARSRVELRSPGTRAARTRALDALAKAAALIVLSLCIHVAASAQAESTPASGATPKSGEELVVEGQSTSDVFGIGRTVRVRGMVKDGVIAFGGDVVVEGRVEGDVAAIGGSVFQREGSYIGGDVFVLGGTYHHGTNAPGRNPAGKTLMIAGYEQELRELARNPASLLTPEFSFSYVGLRLVAVLFWFIVSIALTAVTPGAVSRGAARLQLTFARVSLIGLLAGVVMGPGVMTSLHYLPPVLGLLVWFTAFLLLLLSYLFGRVVIHAATGRWLQRLLLSEEKRSESVALLLGAGFWAVVLALPYVWPLLVTGLVIVSLGLSLTARYRLNWKRE
;
A
#
# COMPACT_ATOMS: atom_id res chain seq x y z
N MET A 1 -51.44 21.53 -77.23
CA MET A 1 -51.22 20.50 -76.18
C MET A 1 -50.80 19.17 -76.80
N ARG A 2 -49.58 19.10 -77.35
CA ARG A 2 -49.06 17.95 -78.11
C ARG A 2 -47.53 17.87 -77.98
N LYS A 3 -47.02 18.04 -76.75
CA LYS A 3 -45.57 18.12 -76.46
C LYS A 3 -45.14 17.59 -75.08
N ALA A 4 -45.99 16.82 -74.41
CA ALA A 4 -45.70 16.26 -73.08
C ALA A 4 -45.81 14.71 -73.02
N ARG A 5 -45.93 14.04 -74.18
CA ARG A 5 -46.14 12.58 -74.25
C ARG A 5 -44.96 11.81 -74.86
N GLU A 6 -43.86 12.48 -75.20
CA GLU A 6 -42.76 11.89 -75.98
C GLU A 6 -41.45 11.65 -75.21
N GLU A 7 -41.28 12.18 -73.99
CA GLU A 7 -40.01 12.00 -73.25
C GLU A 7 -40.00 10.84 -72.25
N ARG A 8 -41.10 10.12 -72.04
CA ARG A 8 -41.12 8.93 -71.15
C ARG A 8 -40.76 7.61 -71.85
N HIS A 9 -40.34 7.66 -73.11
CA HIS A 9 -40.06 6.46 -73.91
C HIS A 9 -38.57 6.07 -73.99
N LYS A 10 -37.66 6.75 -73.26
CA LYS A 10 -36.20 6.56 -73.40
C LYS A 10 -35.45 6.13 -72.13
N ALA A 11 -36.14 5.66 -71.10
CA ALA A 11 -35.52 5.05 -69.90
C ALA A 11 -35.88 3.55 -69.77
N ARG A 12 -36.08 2.90 -70.92
CA ARG A 12 -36.25 1.46 -71.08
C ARG A 12 -35.07 1.02 -71.94
N ASP A 13 -33.94 0.71 -71.31
CA ASP A 13 -32.96 -0.28 -71.77
C ASP A 13 -31.76 -0.32 -70.81
N GLY A 14 -31.72 -1.39 -70.04
CA GLY A 14 -30.72 -1.68 -69.01
C GLY A 14 -31.07 -2.95 -68.25
N GLY A 15 -31.43 -4.03 -68.97
CA GLY A 15 -31.43 -5.38 -68.40
C GLY A 15 -29.98 -5.86 -68.22
N ALA A 16 -29.65 -6.92 -67.51
CA ALA A 16 -30.39 -7.90 -66.72
C ALA A 16 -29.30 -8.70 -65.97
N LYS A 17 -29.49 -9.05 -64.69
CA LYS A 17 -29.03 -10.34 -64.18
C LYS A 17 -29.71 -10.70 -62.87
N ALA A 18 -30.23 -11.92 -62.87
CA ALA A 18 -30.90 -12.60 -61.78
C ALA A 18 -30.03 -12.68 -60.53
N ASP A 19 -30.66 -12.62 -59.36
CA ASP A 19 -30.44 -13.62 -58.33
C ASP A 19 -31.61 -13.71 -57.34
N ASP A 20 -31.82 -14.94 -56.94
CA ASP A 20 -32.85 -15.55 -56.11
C ASP A 20 -32.91 -14.95 -54.69
N ALA A 21 -34.08 -14.47 -54.26
CA ALA A 21 -34.32 -14.09 -52.87
C ALA A 21 -35.73 -14.51 -52.41
N ARG A 22 -35.81 -15.74 -51.92
CA ARG A 22 -36.92 -16.24 -51.10
C ARG A 22 -36.99 -15.48 -49.77
N PRO A 23 -38.18 -15.20 -49.20
CA PRO A 23 -38.28 -14.73 -47.83
C PRO A 23 -38.03 -15.91 -46.87
N VAL A 24 -36.85 -15.95 -46.26
CA VAL A 24 -36.60 -16.79 -45.09
C VAL A 24 -37.39 -16.22 -43.93
N ARG A 25 -38.44 -16.93 -43.51
CA ARG A 25 -39.12 -16.75 -42.23
C ARG A 25 -38.09 -16.75 -41.10
N ALA A 26 -37.90 -15.60 -40.47
CA ALA A 26 -37.26 -15.53 -39.15
C ALA A 26 -38.18 -16.19 -38.12
N SER A 27 -37.99 -17.50 -37.92
CA SER A 27 -38.36 -18.16 -36.67
C SER A 27 -37.22 -17.91 -35.69
N PHE A 28 -37.32 -16.86 -34.89
CA PHE A 28 -36.52 -16.76 -33.67
C PHE A 28 -37.43 -16.98 -32.48
N LEU A 29 -37.13 -18.10 -31.83
CA LEU A 29 -37.80 -18.71 -30.72
C LEU A 29 -37.90 -17.75 -29.54
N SER A 30 -39.14 -17.47 -29.16
CA SER A 30 -39.51 -17.07 -27.82
C SER A 30 -39.20 -18.25 -26.88
N PHE A 31 -38.09 -18.18 -26.14
CA PHE A 31 -37.82 -19.10 -25.03
C PHE A 31 -38.59 -18.60 -23.81
N ALA A 32 -39.87 -18.97 -23.77
CA ALA A 32 -40.68 -18.91 -22.58
C ALA A 32 -40.25 -20.03 -21.61
N CYS A 33 -40.25 -19.65 -20.35
CA CYS A 33 -40.06 -20.47 -19.17
C CYS A 33 -41.06 -21.65 -19.16
N ASP A 34 -40.59 -22.87 -18.91
CA ASP A 34 -41.45 -23.96 -18.44
C ASP A 34 -40.74 -24.66 -17.27
N PRO A 35 -41.34 -24.72 -16.07
CA PRO A 35 -40.77 -25.36 -14.90
C PRO A 35 -41.13 -26.85 -14.94
N SER A 36 -40.12 -27.72 -14.89
CA SER A 36 -40.36 -29.14 -14.59
C SER A 36 -39.36 -29.67 -13.56
N PRO A 37 -39.78 -30.67 -12.77
CA PRO A 37 -39.17 -30.99 -11.49
C PRO A 37 -38.09 -32.04 -11.68
N PHE A 38 -36.83 -31.69 -11.48
CA PHE A 38 -35.79 -32.69 -11.23
C PHE A 38 -35.87 -33.13 -9.77
N ALA A 39 -36.77 -34.07 -9.53
CA ALA A 39 -36.74 -34.94 -8.37
C ALA A 39 -35.43 -35.75 -8.39
N PHE A 40 -34.46 -35.33 -7.58
CA PHE A 40 -33.25 -36.08 -7.34
C PHE A 40 -33.60 -37.32 -6.51
N ASN A 41 -33.58 -38.47 -7.16
CA ASN A 41 -33.82 -39.77 -6.58
C ASN A 41 -32.68 -40.11 -5.59
N LEU A 42 -33.01 -40.20 -4.29
CA LEU A 42 -32.09 -40.35 -3.17
C LEU A 42 -31.95 -41.80 -2.67
N SER A 43 -32.38 -42.82 -3.44
CA SER A 43 -32.49 -44.20 -2.93
C SER A 43 -31.41 -45.19 -3.39
N SER A 44 -30.27 -44.76 -3.92
CA SER A 44 -29.26 -45.70 -4.44
C SER A 44 -27.81 -45.24 -4.26
N PHE A 45 -27.44 -44.92 -3.02
CA PHE A 45 -26.05 -45.06 -2.56
C PHE A 45 -26.04 -45.78 -1.21
N ALA A 46 -26.10 -47.11 -1.28
CA ALA A 46 -25.76 -47.98 -0.17
C ALA A 46 -24.27 -47.82 0.15
N PHE A 47 -23.96 -47.01 1.16
CA PHE A 47 -22.64 -46.96 1.76
C PHE A 47 -22.35 -48.28 2.48
N PRO A 48 -21.25 -49.00 2.20
CA PRO A 48 -20.83 -50.10 3.05
C PRO A 48 -20.50 -49.56 4.44
N ALA A 49 -21.13 -50.16 5.45
CA ALA A 49 -20.92 -49.86 6.86
C ALA A 49 -19.44 -50.03 7.22
N ARG A 50 -18.70 -48.92 7.28
CA ARG A 50 -17.36 -48.88 7.88
C ARG A 50 -17.52 -49.05 9.39
N SER A 51 -17.05 -50.18 9.88
CA SER A 51 -16.88 -50.47 11.29
C SER A 51 -16.14 -49.31 11.98
N ARG A 52 -16.87 -48.66 12.87
CA ARG A 52 -16.40 -47.57 13.72
C ARG A 52 -15.54 -48.20 14.83
N VAL A 53 -14.24 -48.33 14.58
CA VAL A 53 -13.26 -48.57 15.64
C VAL A 53 -13.04 -47.25 16.38
N GLU A 54 -13.83 -47.03 17.43
CA GLU A 54 -13.55 -45.99 18.44
C GLU A 54 -12.38 -46.44 19.31
N LEU A 55 -11.17 -46.01 18.94
CA LEU A 55 -10.07 -45.85 19.90
C LEU A 55 -9.90 -44.36 20.15
N ARG A 56 -10.82 -43.81 20.95
CA ARG A 56 -10.83 -42.41 21.38
C ARG A 56 -10.11 -42.30 22.72
N SER A 57 -8.79 -42.08 22.69
CA SER A 57 -8.03 -41.76 23.91
C SER A 57 -8.42 -40.36 24.42
N PRO A 58 -8.90 -40.21 25.68
CA PRO A 58 -9.38 -38.91 26.21
C PRO A 58 -8.26 -37.88 26.51
N GLY A 59 -6.99 -38.27 26.49
CA GLY A 59 -5.89 -37.45 27.00
C GLY A 59 -5.31 -36.38 26.05
N THR A 60 -5.53 -36.48 24.74
CA THR A 60 -4.74 -35.68 23.77
C THR A 60 -5.34 -34.32 23.41
N ARG A 61 -6.62 -34.05 23.72
CA ARG A 61 -7.23 -32.72 23.43
C ARG A 61 -6.82 -31.64 24.44
N ALA A 62 -6.70 -31.98 25.71
CA ALA A 62 -6.37 -31.01 26.76
C ALA A 62 -4.89 -30.55 26.72
N ALA A 63 -3.97 -31.41 26.30
CA ALA A 63 -2.56 -31.04 26.12
C ALA A 63 -2.37 -30.10 24.92
N ARG A 64 -3.17 -30.26 23.86
CA ARG A 64 -3.02 -29.51 22.60
C ARG A 64 -3.53 -28.08 22.71
N THR A 65 -4.52 -27.80 23.55
CA THR A 65 -5.02 -26.44 23.80
C THR A 65 -4.04 -25.62 24.64
N ARG A 66 -3.47 -26.22 25.69
CA ARG A 66 -2.46 -25.54 26.55
C ARG A 66 -1.18 -25.18 25.80
N ALA A 67 -0.74 -26.04 24.87
CA ALA A 67 0.43 -25.77 24.04
C ALA A 67 0.20 -24.59 23.06
N LEU A 68 -1.03 -24.45 22.53
CA LEU A 68 -1.38 -23.34 21.63
C LEU A 68 -1.50 -22.01 22.40
N ASP A 69 -2.03 -22.04 23.63
CA ASP A 69 -2.11 -20.85 24.49
C ASP A 69 -0.71 -20.36 24.94
N ALA A 70 0.19 -21.30 25.25
CA ALA A 70 1.58 -20.97 25.60
C ALA A 70 2.33 -20.34 24.40
N LEU A 71 2.12 -20.86 23.19
CA LEU A 71 2.73 -20.31 21.98
C LEU A 71 2.14 -18.94 21.60
N ALA A 72 0.83 -18.73 21.80
CA ALA A 72 0.19 -17.45 21.56
C ALA A 72 0.71 -16.36 22.53
N LYS A 73 0.93 -16.72 23.81
CA LYS A 73 1.55 -15.83 24.79
C LYS A 73 3.00 -15.50 24.46
N ALA A 74 3.79 -16.49 24.03
CA ALA A 74 5.17 -16.27 23.60
C ALA A 74 5.24 -15.37 22.36
N ALA A 75 4.37 -15.58 21.37
CA ALA A 75 4.24 -14.72 20.19
C ALA A 75 3.86 -13.28 20.56
N ALA A 76 2.92 -13.10 21.50
CA ALA A 76 2.54 -11.78 21.98
C ALA A 76 3.70 -11.06 22.70
N LEU A 77 4.51 -11.78 23.50
CA LEU A 77 5.69 -11.23 24.15
C LEU A 77 6.79 -10.86 23.15
N ILE A 78 6.98 -11.65 22.09
CA ILE A 78 7.94 -11.34 21.01
C ILE A 78 7.49 -10.11 20.22
N VAL A 79 6.20 -10.00 19.90
CA VAL A 79 5.64 -8.79 19.24
C VAL A 79 5.78 -7.58 20.14
N LEU A 80 5.47 -7.71 21.44
CA LEU A 80 5.63 -6.63 22.40
C LEU A 80 7.11 -6.22 22.52
N SER A 81 8.02 -7.19 22.59
CA SER A 81 9.47 -6.95 22.60
C SER A 81 9.92 -6.26 21.31
N LEU A 82 9.43 -6.68 20.14
CA LEU A 82 9.75 -6.06 18.85
C LEU A 82 9.20 -4.63 18.76
N CYS A 83 7.98 -4.39 19.25
CA CYS A 83 7.41 -3.04 19.36
C CYS A 83 8.22 -2.15 20.30
N ILE A 84 8.71 -2.69 21.43
CA ILE A 84 9.62 -1.97 22.34
C ILE A 84 10.95 -1.66 21.66
N HIS A 85 11.52 -2.60 20.90
CA HIS A 85 12.77 -2.37 20.17
C HIS A 85 12.60 -1.34 19.05
N VAL A 86 11.49 -1.36 18.32
CA VAL A 86 11.17 -0.34 17.30
C VAL A 86 10.97 1.04 17.94
N ALA A 87 10.28 1.11 19.09
CA ALA A 87 10.13 2.34 19.86
C ALA A 87 11.47 2.85 20.42
N ALA A 88 12.35 1.94 20.85
CA ALA A 88 13.68 2.27 21.34
C ALA A 88 14.63 2.74 20.21
N SER A 89 14.56 2.13 19.03
CA SER A 89 15.34 2.59 17.87
C SER A 89 14.89 3.96 17.36
N ALA A 90 13.62 4.33 17.55
CA ALA A 90 13.14 5.69 17.26
C ALA A 90 13.72 6.75 18.22
N GLN A 91 14.30 6.35 19.35
CA GLN A 91 14.96 7.24 20.31
C GLN A 91 16.50 7.22 20.20
N ALA A 92 17.09 6.23 19.51
CA ALA A 92 18.54 6.02 19.48
C ALA A 92 19.30 6.91 18.48
N GLU A 93 18.61 7.60 17.56
CA GLU A 93 19.24 8.52 16.59
C GLU A 93 19.16 9.99 17.03
N SER A 94 19.38 10.22 18.33
CA SER A 94 19.73 11.54 18.84
C SER A 94 20.85 11.38 19.87
N THR A 95 22.09 11.37 19.38
CA THR A 95 23.23 11.81 20.20
C THR A 95 23.42 13.29 19.88
N PRO A 96 22.90 14.23 20.69
CA PRO A 96 23.25 15.62 20.54
C PRO A 96 24.66 15.79 21.12
N ALA A 97 25.61 16.20 20.27
CA ALA A 97 26.78 16.89 20.76
C ALA A 97 26.30 18.16 21.49
N SER A 98 26.56 18.18 22.80
CA SER A 98 26.64 19.34 23.71
C SER A 98 25.95 20.64 23.26
N GLY A 99 24.84 20.98 23.91
CA GLY A 99 24.22 22.30 23.84
C GLY A 99 22.78 22.26 24.32
N ALA A 100 22.47 23.02 25.36
CA ALA A 100 21.20 23.09 26.08
C ALA A 100 19.95 22.92 25.20
N THR A 101 18.96 22.17 25.69
CA THR A 101 17.62 22.03 25.12
C THR A 101 16.93 23.40 25.10
N PRO A 102 16.70 24.03 23.93
CA PRO A 102 16.02 25.30 23.85
C PRO A 102 14.55 25.11 23.44
N LYS A 103 13.72 26.08 23.80
CA LYS A 103 12.26 26.04 23.61
C LYS A 103 11.90 26.10 22.12
N SER A 104 10.77 25.49 21.77
CA SER A 104 10.16 25.57 20.43
C SER A 104 10.03 27.03 20.00
N GLY A 105 10.81 27.45 19.00
CA GLY A 105 10.92 28.83 18.52
C GLY A 105 12.35 29.40 18.51
N GLU A 106 13.34 28.70 19.05
CA GLU A 106 14.71 29.21 19.14
C GLU A 106 15.50 29.01 17.84
N GLU A 107 15.99 30.11 17.28
CA GLU A 107 16.87 30.15 16.11
C GLU A 107 18.23 29.53 16.44
N LEU A 108 18.69 28.57 15.62
CA LEU A 108 20.02 27.99 15.78
C LEU A 108 21.04 28.92 15.10
N VAL A 109 21.75 29.71 15.90
CA VAL A 109 22.77 30.65 15.40
C VAL A 109 24.16 30.02 15.48
N VAL A 110 24.84 29.92 14.34
CA VAL A 110 26.23 29.44 14.21
C VAL A 110 27.15 30.64 14.02
N GLU A 111 27.79 31.11 15.09
CA GLU A 111 28.67 32.30 15.06
C GLU A 111 30.16 32.00 14.80
N GLY A 112 30.58 30.73 14.88
CA GLY A 112 31.98 30.31 14.77
C GLY A 112 32.31 29.49 13.51
N GLN A 113 33.48 28.83 13.52
CA GLN A 113 33.82 27.84 12.50
C GLN A 113 33.26 26.46 12.89
N SER A 114 32.32 25.94 12.10
CA SER A 114 31.85 24.56 12.22
C SER A 114 32.57 23.68 11.20
N THR A 115 33.18 22.60 11.68
CA THR A 115 33.84 21.59 10.84
C THR A 115 32.93 20.43 10.47
N SER A 116 31.68 20.44 10.92
CA SER A 116 30.66 19.42 10.66
C SER A 116 29.38 20.02 10.10
N ASP A 117 28.55 19.15 9.51
CA ASP A 117 27.20 19.47 9.07
C ASP A 117 26.34 20.07 10.21
N VAL A 118 25.60 21.12 9.87
CA VAL A 118 24.67 21.78 10.80
C VAL A 118 23.24 21.37 10.45
N PHE A 119 22.56 20.70 11.39
CA PHE A 119 21.18 20.25 11.23
C PHE A 119 20.22 21.01 12.14
N GLY A 120 19.19 21.63 11.56
CA GLY A 120 18.09 22.26 12.28
C GLY A 120 16.77 21.55 12.02
N ILE A 121 16.15 20.97 13.04
CA ILE A 121 14.81 20.36 12.93
C ILE A 121 13.80 21.26 13.66
N GLY A 122 12.74 21.66 12.96
CA GLY A 122 11.66 22.51 13.46
C GLY A 122 12.08 23.94 13.80
N ARG A 123 13.27 24.38 13.39
CA ARG A 123 13.84 25.70 13.74
C ARG A 123 14.63 26.31 12.59
N THR A 124 14.68 27.64 12.56
CA THR A 124 15.49 28.39 11.60
C THR A 124 16.97 28.29 11.96
N VAL A 125 17.82 28.04 10.97
CA VAL A 125 19.28 27.97 11.11
C VAL A 125 19.90 29.24 10.54
N ARG A 126 20.59 30.03 11.38
CA ARG A 126 21.32 31.22 10.95
C ARG A 126 22.82 31.01 11.02
N VAL A 127 23.52 31.16 9.90
CA VAL A 127 24.96 30.98 9.81
C VAL A 127 25.65 32.33 9.69
N ARG A 128 26.31 32.77 10.76
CA ARG A 128 27.14 34.00 10.80
C ARG A 128 28.62 33.72 10.55
N GLY A 129 29.09 32.55 10.95
CA GLY A 129 30.48 32.13 10.81
C GLY A 129 30.79 31.35 9.52
N MET A 130 31.69 30.37 9.62
CA MET A 130 32.10 29.51 8.50
C MET A 130 31.65 28.07 8.76
N VAL A 131 30.99 27.42 7.81
CA VAL A 131 30.63 26.01 7.85
C VAL A 131 31.33 25.30 6.69
N LYS A 132 32.13 24.28 6.97
CA LYS A 132 32.91 23.59 5.92
C LYS A 132 32.07 22.59 5.11
N ASP A 133 31.21 21.84 5.78
CA ASP A 133 30.40 20.82 5.14
C ASP A 133 29.06 21.43 4.68
N GLY A 134 27.93 20.96 5.18
CA GLY A 134 26.61 21.44 4.77
C GLY A 134 25.76 22.04 5.89
N VAL A 135 24.65 22.66 5.49
CA VAL A 135 23.63 23.19 6.39
C VAL A 135 22.28 22.70 5.92
N ILE A 136 21.56 21.98 6.79
CA ILE A 136 20.24 21.43 6.48
C ILE A 136 19.23 21.87 7.52
N ALA A 137 18.13 22.49 7.08
CA ALA A 137 16.98 22.79 7.92
C ALA A 137 15.72 22.02 7.46
N PHE A 138 15.09 21.31 8.38
CA PHE A 138 13.80 20.65 8.21
C PHE A 138 12.73 21.42 8.99
N GLY A 139 11.72 21.95 8.31
CA GLY A 139 10.63 22.74 8.88
C GLY A 139 11.02 24.16 9.30
N GLY A 140 12.25 24.60 9.02
CA GLY A 140 12.75 25.93 9.33
C GLY A 140 13.46 26.56 8.14
N ASP A 141 13.70 27.86 8.25
CA ASP A 141 14.42 28.60 7.21
C ASP A 141 15.93 28.47 7.41
N VAL A 142 16.72 28.62 6.34
CA VAL A 142 18.18 28.76 6.43
C VAL A 142 18.56 30.19 6.08
N VAL A 143 19.19 30.91 7.01
CA VAL A 143 19.68 32.27 6.79
C VAL A 143 21.20 32.26 6.76
N VAL A 144 21.80 32.52 5.61
CA VAL A 144 23.26 32.53 5.43
C VAL A 144 23.75 33.97 5.45
N GLU A 145 24.48 34.35 6.51
CA GLU A 145 25.17 35.64 6.68
C GLU A 145 26.69 35.49 6.46
N GLY A 146 27.26 34.32 6.74
CA GLY A 146 28.68 34.00 6.61
C GLY A 146 29.03 33.14 5.39
N ARG A 147 29.91 32.15 5.58
CA ARG A 147 30.42 31.29 4.50
C ARG A 147 30.07 29.82 4.74
N VAL A 148 29.40 29.19 3.78
CA VAL A 148 29.16 27.75 3.75
C VAL A 148 29.93 27.18 2.56
N GLU A 149 30.85 26.25 2.78
CA GLU A 149 31.67 25.68 1.70
C GLU A 149 30.97 24.54 0.95
N GLY A 150 30.10 23.77 1.61
CA GLY A 150 29.28 22.75 0.97
C GLY A 150 27.82 23.17 0.73
N ASP A 151 26.92 22.19 0.85
CA ASP A 151 25.53 22.28 0.38
C ASP A 151 24.59 22.91 1.41
N VAL A 152 23.59 23.63 0.93
CA VAL A 152 22.54 24.23 1.76
C VAL A 152 21.18 23.66 1.36
N ALA A 153 20.49 23.02 2.30
CA ALA A 153 19.16 22.46 2.07
C ALA A 153 18.12 23.00 3.06
N ALA A 154 16.96 23.41 2.54
CA ALA A 154 15.77 23.71 3.36
C ALA A 154 14.58 22.88 2.88
N ILE A 155 13.97 22.13 3.78
CA ILE A 155 12.81 21.27 3.54
C ILE A 155 11.65 21.81 4.36
N GLY A 156 10.58 22.25 3.71
CA GLY A 156 9.46 22.95 4.34
C GLY A 156 9.80 24.38 4.78
N GLY A 157 10.89 24.97 4.28
CA GLY A 157 11.37 26.30 4.65
C GLY A 157 12.01 27.02 3.47
N SER A 158 12.42 28.27 3.66
CA SER A 158 13.07 29.09 2.64
C SER A 158 14.55 29.28 2.96
N VAL A 159 15.37 29.48 1.92
CA VAL A 159 16.81 29.79 2.07
C VAL A 159 17.02 31.27 1.74
N PHE A 160 17.59 32.02 2.69
CA PHE A 160 17.88 33.44 2.60
C PHE A 160 19.40 33.65 2.62
N GLN A 161 19.99 33.93 1.46
CA GLN A 161 21.38 34.31 1.32
C GLN A 161 21.52 35.84 1.45
N ARG A 162 22.18 36.30 2.53
CA ARG A 162 22.42 37.73 2.77
C ARG A 162 23.60 38.25 1.94
N GLU A 163 23.69 39.56 1.83
CA GLU A 163 24.80 40.20 1.10
C GLU A 163 26.13 39.92 1.80
N GLY A 164 27.19 39.68 1.02
CA GLY A 164 28.52 39.31 1.53
C GLY A 164 28.68 37.85 1.95
N SER A 165 27.59 37.05 1.93
CA SER A 165 27.65 35.62 2.26
C SER A 165 28.03 34.75 1.05
N TYR A 166 28.61 33.58 1.30
CA TYR A 166 29.08 32.66 0.26
C TYR A 166 28.56 31.24 0.45
N ILE A 167 28.05 30.61 -0.62
CA ILE A 167 27.65 29.20 -0.65
C ILE A 167 28.46 28.48 -1.74
N GLY A 168 29.32 27.56 -1.31
CA GLY A 168 30.23 26.83 -2.19
C GLY A 168 29.62 25.62 -2.91
N GLY A 169 28.54 25.06 -2.36
CA GLY A 169 27.84 23.91 -2.92
C GLY A 169 26.47 24.21 -3.57
N ASP A 170 25.66 23.16 -3.63
CA ASP A 170 24.31 23.18 -4.17
C ASP A 170 23.31 23.77 -3.16
N VAL A 171 22.26 24.40 -3.69
CA VAL A 171 21.14 24.92 -2.89
C VAL A 171 19.91 24.12 -3.23
N PHE A 172 19.37 23.41 -2.24
CA PHE A 172 18.18 22.60 -2.36
C PHE A 172 17.05 23.21 -1.54
N VAL A 173 15.96 23.62 -2.18
CA VAL A 173 14.78 24.16 -1.51
C VAL A 173 13.56 23.35 -1.90
N LEU A 174 12.94 22.71 -0.91
CA LEU A 174 11.74 21.90 -1.10
C LEU A 174 10.63 22.49 -0.23
N GLY A 175 9.55 22.94 -0.86
CA GLY A 175 8.42 23.55 -0.15
C GLY A 175 8.68 24.99 0.33
N GLY A 176 9.47 25.76 -0.41
CA GLY A 176 9.75 27.16 -0.11
C GLY A 176 10.58 27.85 -1.19
N THR A 177 11.11 29.02 -0.85
CA THR A 177 11.75 29.94 -1.80
C THR A 177 13.23 30.15 -1.49
N TYR A 178 14.02 30.41 -2.53
CA TYR A 178 15.39 30.86 -2.41
C TYR A 178 15.45 32.38 -2.66
N HIS A 179 15.96 33.12 -1.68
CA HIS A 179 16.15 34.56 -1.77
C HIS A 179 17.63 34.87 -1.64
N HIS A 180 18.17 35.64 -2.59
CA HIS A 180 19.49 36.25 -2.48
C HIS A 180 19.35 37.78 -2.47
N GLY A 181 20.36 38.47 -1.95
CA GLY A 181 20.43 39.94 -1.98
C GLY A 181 20.39 40.52 -3.40
N THR A 182 20.43 41.85 -3.52
CA THR A 182 20.28 42.57 -4.79
C THR A 182 21.45 42.34 -5.75
N ASN A 183 22.62 42.02 -5.22
CA ASN A 183 23.81 41.68 -5.98
C ASN A 183 23.83 40.19 -6.40
N ALA A 184 24.66 39.86 -7.40
CA ALA A 184 24.84 38.48 -7.82
C ALA A 184 25.20 37.59 -6.60
N PRO A 185 24.56 36.41 -6.45
CA PRO A 185 24.76 35.57 -5.28
C PRO A 185 26.22 35.12 -5.21
N GLY A 186 26.83 35.27 -4.03
CA GLY A 186 28.20 34.80 -3.77
C GLY A 186 28.22 33.28 -3.82
N ARG A 187 28.40 32.69 -5.00
CA ARG A 187 28.29 31.25 -5.19
C ARG A 187 29.41 30.71 -6.07
N ASN A 188 29.67 29.43 -5.88
CA ASN A 188 30.48 28.67 -6.81
C ASN A 188 29.73 28.56 -8.16
N PRO A 189 30.36 28.92 -9.30
CA PRO A 189 29.73 28.81 -10.62
C PRO A 189 29.35 27.36 -11.01
N ALA A 190 29.92 26.35 -10.35
CA ALA A 190 29.53 24.95 -10.53
C ALA A 190 28.26 24.54 -9.75
N GLY A 191 27.85 25.33 -8.75
CA GLY A 191 26.72 25.00 -7.88
C GLY A 191 25.37 25.17 -8.58
N LYS A 192 24.46 24.25 -8.33
CA LYS A 192 23.10 24.23 -8.87
C LYS A 192 22.09 24.68 -7.82
N THR A 193 20.97 25.21 -8.30
CA THR A 193 19.82 25.53 -7.44
C THR A 193 18.67 24.66 -7.88
N LEU A 194 18.20 23.79 -6.99
CA LEU A 194 17.03 22.97 -7.22
C LEU A 194 15.91 23.44 -6.30
N MET A 195 14.85 23.97 -6.91
CA MET A 195 13.67 24.47 -6.21
C MET A 195 12.47 23.63 -6.61
N ILE A 196 11.89 22.92 -5.63
CA ILE A 196 10.63 22.20 -5.79
C ILE A 196 9.57 22.96 -4.98
N ALA A 197 8.85 23.83 -5.68
CA ALA A 197 7.80 24.68 -5.10
C ALA A 197 6.41 24.01 -5.01
N GLY A 198 6.33 22.69 -5.24
CA GLY A 198 5.08 21.94 -5.06
C GLY A 198 4.85 21.63 -3.57
N TYR A 199 3.63 21.90 -3.08
CA TYR A 199 3.18 21.56 -1.72
C TYR A 199 3.85 22.33 -0.57
N GLU A 200 4.23 23.59 -0.80
CA GLU A 200 4.98 24.41 0.18
C GLU A 200 4.29 24.51 1.54
N GLN A 201 2.99 24.76 1.54
CA GLN A 201 2.21 24.95 2.76
C GLN A 201 2.12 23.62 3.54
N GLU A 202 1.77 22.53 2.85
CA GLU A 202 1.58 21.23 3.48
C GLU A 202 2.90 20.64 3.98
N LEU A 203 3.99 20.75 3.21
CA LEU A 203 5.31 20.27 3.61
C LEU A 203 5.91 21.08 4.76
N ARG A 204 5.67 22.40 4.77
CA ARG A 204 6.10 23.29 5.86
C ARG A 204 5.37 22.99 7.15
N GLU A 205 4.05 22.82 7.10
CA GLU A 205 3.25 22.43 8.25
C GLU A 205 3.62 21.03 8.75
N LEU A 206 3.80 20.08 7.82
CA LEU A 206 4.24 18.71 8.12
C LEU A 206 5.61 18.66 8.80
N ALA A 207 6.58 19.44 8.31
CA ALA A 207 7.93 19.46 8.84
C ALA A 207 8.01 20.20 10.19
N ARG A 208 7.20 21.24 10.41
CA ARG A 208 7.12 21.97 11.70
C ARG A 208 6.38 21.18 12.76
N ASN A 209 5.29 20.53 12.37
CA ASN A 209 4.44 19.74 13.25
C ASN A 209 4.27 18.33 12.68
N PRO A 210 5.25 17.43 12.87
CA PRO A 210 5.14 16.05 12.36
C PRO A 210 3.98 15.28 13.02
N ALA A 211 3.54 15.73 14.20
CA ALA A 211 2.36 15.20 14.87
C ALA A 211 1.05 15.45 14.08
N SER A 212 1.03 16.41 13.14
CA SER A 212 -0.11 16.64 12.25
C SER A 212 -0.42 15.43 11.36
N LEU A 213 0.57 14.58 11.03
CA LEU A 213 0.35 13.29 10.36
C LEU A 213 -0.55 12.34 11.16
N LEU A 214 -0.52 12.48 12.48
CA LEU A 214 -1.27 11.63 13.40
C LEU A 214 -2.66 12.21 13.71
N THR A 215 -2.88 13.50 13.42
CA THR A 215 -4.18 14.18 13.54
C THR A 215 -4.68 14.58 12.15
N PRO A 216 -5.13 13.62 11.32
CA PRO A 216 -5.62 13.91 9.99
C PRO A 216 -6.83 14.85 10.08
N GLU A 217 -6.70 16.04 9.51
CA GLU A 217 -7.85 16.91 9.30
C GLU A 217 -8.77 16.27 8.27
N PHE A 218 -10.07 16.22 8.57
CA PHE A 218 -11.09 15.72 7.65
C PHE A 218 -11.29 16.72 6.50
N SER A 219 -10.31 16.82 5.62
CA SER A 219 -10.40 17.63 4.41
C SER A 219 -11.15 16.86 3.31
N PHE A 220 -11.82 17.58 2.41
CA PHE A 220 -12.44 16.97 1.23
C PHE A 220 -11.42 16.25 0.35
N SER A 221 -10.16 16.73 0.30
CA SER A 221 -9.07 16.06 -0.41
C SER A 221 -8.69 14.72 0.25
N TYR A 222 -8.68 14.64 1.58
CA TYR A 222 -8.46 13.38 2.30
C TYR A 222 -9.52 12.34 1.95
N VAL A 223 -10.80 12.72 1.98
CA VAL A 223 -11.91 11.83 1.59
C VAL A 223 -11.80 11.44 0.12
N GLY A 224 -11.50 12.38 -0.77
CA GLY A 224 -11.29 12.13 -2.20
C GLY A 224 -10.18 11.11 -2.46
N LEU A 225 -9.01 11.29 -1.85
CA LEU A 225 -7.89 10.35 -1.97
C LEU A 225 -8.24 8.95 -1.44
N ARG A 226 -8.98 8.87 -0.33
CA ARG A 226 -9.46 7.60 0.22
C ARG A 226 -10.44 6.91 -0.72
N LEU A 227 -11.34 7.66 -1.38
CA LEU A 227 -12.28 7.12 -2.35
C LEU A 227 -11.55 6.59 -3.59
N VAL A 228 -10.53 7.32 -4.08
CA VAL A 228 -9.65 6.84 -5.15
C VAL A 228 -8.90 5.58 -4.72
N ALA A 229 -8.41 5.52 -3.48
CA ALA A 229 -7.75 4.33 -2.95
C ALA A 229 -8.71 3.13 -2.84
N VAL A 230 -9.98 3.34 -2.42
CA VAL A 230 -11.03 2.30 -2.44
C VAL A 230 -11.22 1.78 -3.85
N LEU A 231 -11.40 2.68 -4.83
CA LEU A 231 -11.61 2.31 -6.22
C LEU A 231 -10.42 1.52 -6.79
N PHE A 232 -9.20 2.00 -6.55
CA PHE A 232 -7.98 1.31 -6.93
C PHE A 232 -7.91 -0.10 -6.35
N TRP A 233 -8.10 -0.24 -5.03
CA TRP A 233 -8.05 -1.54 -4.36
C TRP A 233 -9.21 -2.46 -4.76
N PHE A 234 -10.36 -1.91 -5.09
CA PHE A 234 -11.49 -2.65 -5.64
C PHE A 234 -11.16 -3.24 -7.01
N ILE A 235 -10.62 -2.44 -7.93
CA ILE A 235 -10.17 -2.90 -9.26
C ILE A 235 -9.12 -4.00 -9.12
N VAL A 236 -8.11 -3.79 -8.28
CA VAL A 236 -7.08 -4.79 -7.99
C VAL A 236 -7.69 -6.09 -7.44
N SER A 237 -8.67 -5.98 -6.54
CA SER A 237 -9.34 -7.15 -5.95
C SER A 237 -10.15 -7.93 -6.99
N ILE A 238 -10.86 -7.24 -7.89
CA ILE A 238 -11.56 -7.88 -9.02
C ILE A 238 -10.55 -8.55 -9.95
N ALA A 239 -9.51 -7.85 -10.37
CA ALA A 239 -8.50 -8.38 -11.29
C ALA A 239 -7.85 -9.65 -10.73
N LEU A 240 -7.41 -9.63 -9.47
CA LEU A 240 -6.75 -10.79 -8.87
C LEU A 240 -7.72 -11.97 -8.66
N THR A 241 -8.97 -11.67 -8.29
CA THR A 241 -10.03 -12.69 -8.16
C THR A 241 -10.38 -13.30 -9.52
N ALA A 242 -10.37 -12.52 -10.60
CA ALA A 242 -10.62 -12.99 -11.95
C ALA A 242 -9.47 -13.89 -12.46
N VAL A 243 -8.21 -13.53 -12.19
CA VAL A 243 -7.05 -14.32 -12.62
C VAL A 243 -6.91 -15.61 -11.80
N THR A 244 -7.22 -15.58 -10.50
CA THR A 244 -7.00 -16.71 -9.58
C THR A 244 -8.18 -17.01 -8.64
N PRO A 245 -9.40 -17.26 -9.14
CA PRO A 245 -10.61 -17.38 -8.31
C PRO A 245 -10.49 -18.51 -7.28
N GLY A 246 -9.88 -19.63 -7.68
CA GLY A 246 -9.64 -20.79 -6.82
C GLY A 246 -8.61 -20.54 -5.72
N ALA A 247 -7.64 -19.63 -5.92
CA ALA A 247 -6.68 -19.27 -4.87
C ALA A 247 -7.34 -18.37 -3.82
N VAL A 248 -8.09 -17.34 -4.27
CA VAL A 248 -8.77 -16.39 -3.39
C VAL A 248 -9.85 -17.07 -2.55
N SER A 249 -10.69 -17.91 -3.16
CA SER A 249 -11.75 -18.66 -2.46
C SER A 249 -11.20 -19.60 -1.39
N ARG A 250 -10.17 -20.40 -1.73
CA ARG A 250 -9.50 -21.29 -0.76
C ARG A 250 -8.80 -20.52 0.35
N GLY A 251 -8.15 -19.41 0.03
CA GLY A 251 -7.51 -18.54 1.02
C GLY A 251 -8.51 -18.03 2.04
N ALA A 252 -9.67 -17.54 1.57
CA ALA A 252 -10.69 -17.00 2.44
C ALA A 252 -11.37 -18.07 3.32
N ALA A 253 -11.59 -19.28 2.80
CA ALA A 253 -12.09 -20.39 3.60
C ALA A 253 -11.09 -20.80 4.69
N ARG A 254 -9.78 -20.84 4.37
CA ARG A 254 -8.73 -21.14 5.36
C ARG A 254 -8.61 -20.07 6.43
N LEU A 255 -8.77 -18.79 6.05
CA LEU A 255 -8.72 -17.68 6.98
C LEU A 255 -9.79 -17.84 8.07
N GLN A 256 -11.01 -18.25 7.71
CA GLN A 256 -12.10 -18.48 8.67
C GLN A 256 -11.89 -19.71 9.55
N LEU A 257 -11.35 -20.79 9.00
CA LEU A 257 -11.18 -22.06 9.75
C LEU A 257 -9.93 -22.09 10.63
N THR A 258 -8.87 -21.37 10.25
CA THR A 258 -7.54 -21.52 10.85
C THR A 258 -6.82 -20.19 11.09
N PHE A 259 -7.55 -19.11 11.34
CA PHE A 259 -7.02 -17.76 11.55
C PHE A 259 -5.77 -17.75 12.44
N ALA A 260 -5.86 -18.32 13.65
CA ALA A 260 -4.76 -18.33 14.61
C ALA A 260 -3.48 -18.99 14.08
N ARG A 261 -3.60 -20.09 13.33
CA ARG A 261 -2.44 -20.78 12.76
C ARG A 261 -1.82 -19.99 11.61
N VAL A 262 -2.66 -19.43 10.76
CA VAL A 262 -2.23 -18.59 9.63
C VAL A 262 -1.47 -17.37 10.16
N SER A 263 -2.05 -16.63 11.12
CA SER A 263 -1.41 -15.47 11.73
C SER A 263 -0.11 -15.81 12.44
N LEU A 264 -0.04 -16.94 13.15
CA LEU A 264 1.18 -17.40 13.82
C LEU A 264 2.30 -17.70 12.82
N ILE A 265 2.00 -18.42 11.73
CA ILE A 265 2.99 -18.74 10.69
C ILE A 265 3.48 -17.46 10.01
N GLY A 266 2.57 -16.52 9.72
CA GLY A 266 2.91 -15.23 9.14
C GLY A 266 3.76 -14.37 10.07
N LEU A 267 3.50 -14.40 11.37
CA LEU A 267 4.30 -13.69 12.37
C LEU A 267 5.72 -14.26 12.45
N LEU A 268 5.83 -15.59 12.54
CA LEU A 268 7.13 -16.27 12.52
C LEU A 268 7.91 -15.94 11.24
N ALA A 269 7.22 -15.93 10.09
CA ALA A 269 7.84 -15.54 8.82
C ALA A 269 8.31 -14.09 8.83
N GLY A 270 7.51 -13.15 9.34
CA GLY A 270 7.91 -11.75 9.47
C GLY A 270 9.12 -11.56 10.39
N VAL A 271 9.13 -12.23 11.55
CA VAL A 271 10.22 -12.19 12.53
C VAL A 271 11.50 -12.83 12.00
N VAL A 272 11.41 -13.84 11.12
CA VAL A 272 12.59 -14.43 10.47
C VAL A 272 13.05 -13.56 9.28
N MET A 273 12.11 -13.11 8.45
CA MET A 273 12.42 -12.39 7.21
C MET A 273 12.98 -10.99 7.49
N GLY A 274 12.49 -10.26 8.50
CA GLY A 274 13.00 -8.92 8.82
C GLY A 274 14.49 -8.90 9.20
N PRO A 275 14.89 -9.48 10.35
CA PRO A 275 16.28 -9.61 10.76
C PRO A 275 17.12 -10.43 9.77
N GLY A 276 16.54 -11.48 9.16
CA GLY A 276 17.23 -12.31 8.18
C GLY A 276 17.67 -11.52 6.95
N VAL A 277 16.83 -10.62 6.43
CA VAL A 277 17.19 -9.74 5.32
C VAL A 277 18.23 -8.72 5.76
N MET A 278 18.10 -8.10 6.94
CA MET A 278 19.08 -7.13 7.44
C MET A 278 20.45 -7.75 7.69
N THR A 279 20.50 -8.93 8.28
CA THR A 279 21.76 -9.68 8.49
C THR A 279 22.36 -10.14 7.17
N SER A 280 21.54 -10.50 6.19
CA SER A 280 22.03 -10.91 4.86
C SER A 280 22.85 -9.80 4.17
N LEU A 281 22.47 -8.53 4.34
CA LEU A 281 23.20 -7.37 3.80
C LEU A 281 24.58 -7.18 4.44
N HIS A 282 24.76 -7.63 5.68
CA HIS A 282 26.02 -7.52 6.40
C HIS A 282 26.99 -8.66 6.06
N TYR A 283 26.48 -9.89 5.89
CA TYR A 283 27.32 -11.08 5.70
C TYR A 283 27.56 -11.48 4.24
N LEU A 284 26.69 -11.10 3.30
CA LEU A 284 26.85 -11.44 1.89
C LEU A 284 27.61 -10.33 1.12
N PRO A 285 28.30 -10.67 0.02
CA PRO A 285 28.77 -9.68 -0.93
C PRO A 285 27.63 -8.74 -1.37
N PRO A 286 27.89 -7.43 -1.58
CA PRO A 286 26.83 -6.44 -1.81
C PRO A 286 25.83 -6.81 -2.92
N VAL A 287 26.32 -7.43 -3.99
CA VAL A 287 25.48 -7.88 -5.13
C VAL A 287 24.48 -8.97 -4.71
N LEU A 288 24.93 -9.94 -3.90
CA LEU A 288 24.07 -11.02 -3.40
C LEU A 288 23.12 -10.52 -2.30
N GLY A 289 23.58 -9.63 -1.42
CA GLY A 289 22.73 -9.00 -0.40
C GLY A 289 21.58 -8.21 -1.02
N LEU A 290 21.86 -7.43 -2.07
CA LEU A 290 20.83 -6.70 -2.82
C LEU A 290 19.83 -7.64 -3.50
N LEU A 291 20.30 -8.74 -4.10
CA LEU A 291 19.43 -9.74 -4.72
C LEU A 291 18.48 -10.40 -3.70
N VAL A 292 19.00 -10.76 -2.53
CA VAL A 292 18.20 -11.34 -1.44
C VAL A 292 17.18 -10.33 -0.94
N TRP A 293 17.59 -9.08 -0.71
CA TRP A 293 16.69 -8.01 -0.28
C TRP A 293 15.56 -7.78 -1.29
N PHE A 294 15.88 -7.67 -2.58
CA PHE A 294 14.90 -7.45 -3.64
C PHE A 294 13.93 -8.64 -3.77
N THR A 295 14.44 -9.87 -3.67
CA THR A 295 13.61 -11.07 -3.71
C THR A 295 12.67 -11.14 -2.51
N ALA A 296 13.17 -10.86 -1.30
CA ALA A 296 12.35 -10.83 -0.09
C ALA A 296 11.28 -9.72 -0.15
N PHE A 297 11.64 -8.54 -0.65
CA PHE A 297 10.72 -7.43 -0.88
C PHE A 297 9.62 -7.81 -1.87
N LEU A 298 9.97 -8.43 -3.00
CA LEU A 298 9.01 -8.89 -4.01
C LEU A 298 8.06 -9.94 -3.45
N LEU A 299 8.57 -10.91 -2.67
CA LEU A 299 7.74 -11.93 -2.00
C LEU A 299 6.79 -11.31 -0.99
N LEU A 300 7.26 -10.34 -0.21
CA LEU A 300 6.44 -9.61 0.75
C LEU A 300 5.35 -8.82 0.03
N LEU A 301 5.68 -8.13 -1.08
CA LEU A 301 4.72 -7.39 -1.90
C LEU A 301 3.64 -8.29 -2.49
N LEU A 302 4.02 -9.41 -3.12
CA LEU A 302 3.09 -10.39 -3.68
C LEU A 302 2.21 -11.03 -2.60
N SER A 303 2.81 -11.39 -1.47
CA SER A 303 2.09 -11.94 -0.33
C SER A 303 1.06 -10.96 0.21
N TYR A 304 1.47 -9.71 0.46
CA TYR A 304 0.61 -8.63 0.91
C TYR A 304 -0.56 -8.39 -0.05
N LEU A 305 -0.29 -8.31 -1.35
CA LEU A 305 -1.31 -8.14 -2.38
C LEU A 305 -2.36 -9.26 -2.33
N PHE A 306 -1.89 -10.51 -2.34
CA PHE A 306 -2.75 -11.68 -2.29
C PHE A 306 -3.58 -11.74 -1.00
N GLY A 307 -2.93 -11.60 0.15
CA GLY A 307 -3.60 -11.67 1.44
C GLY A 307 -4.62 -10.55 1.63
N ARG A 308 -4.31 -9.33 1.18
CA ARG A 308 -5.24 -8.20 1.23
C ARG A 308 -6.51 -8.47 0.42
N VAL A 309 -6.40 -9.00 -0.80
CA VAL A 309 -7.57 -9.36 -1.62
C VAL A 309 -8.39 -10.47 -0.97
N VAL A 310 -7.74 -11.51 -0.42
CA VAL A 310 -8.42 -12.59 0.30
C VAL A 310 -9.20 -12.04 1.50
N ILE A 311 -8.60 -11.11 2.24
CA ILE A 311 -9.21 -10.48 3.42
C ILE A 311 -10.37 -9.58 3.00
N HIS A 312 -10.26 -8.79 1.93
CA HIS A 312 -11.37 -8.02 1.37
C HIS A 312 -12.53 -8.94 0.98
N ALA A 313 -12.26 -10.03 0.26
CA ALA A 313 -13.30 -10.97 -0.17
C ALA A 313 -13.97 -11.69 1.02
N ALA A 314 -13.18 -12.11 2.01
CA ALA A 314 -13.70 -12.76 3.22
C ALA A 314 -14.56 -11.80 4.05
N THR A 315 -14.07 -10.58 4.28
CA THR A 315 -14.77 -9.54 5.05
C THR A 315 -16.02 -9.07 4.31
N GLY A 316 -15.92 -8.90 3.00
CA GLY A 316 -17.02 -8.54 2.12
C GLY A 316 -18.18 -9.53 2.13
N ARG A 317 -17.90 -10.84 2.02
CA ARG A 317 -18.93 -11.88 2.13
C ARG A 317 -19.51 -11.99 3.55
N TRP A 318 -18.74 -11.67 4.57
CA TRP A 318 -19.26 -11.57 5.93
C TRP A 318 -20.20 -10.37 6.07
N LEU A 319 -19.80 -9.20 5.59
CA LEU A 319 -20.58 -7.97 5.67
C LEU A 319 -21.86 -8.02 4.81
N GLN A 320 -21.79 -8.63 3.63
CA GLN A 320 -22.94 -8.88 2.77
C GLN A 320 -23.98 -9.78 3.43
N ARG A 321 -23.56 -10.80 4.19
CA ARG A 321 -24.49 -11.65 4.96
C ARG A 321 -25.17 -10.90 6.11
N LEU A 322 -24.53 -9.86 6.63
CA LEU A 322 -25.06 -9.03 7.71
C LEU A 322 -26.03 -7.95 7.20
N LEU A 323 -25.72 -7.33 6.05
CA LEU A 323 -26.45 -6.16 5.53
C LEU A 323 -27.51 -6.49 4.46
N LEU A 324 -27.36 -7.57 3.69
CA LEU A 324 -28.18 -7.84 2.51
C LEU A 324 -28.91 -9.18 2.60
N SER A 325 -30.19 -9.17 2.20
CA SER A 325 -31.03 -10.37 2.04
C SER A 325 -30.49 -11.30 0.94
N GLU A 326 -30.80 -12.59 1.04
CA GLU A 326 -30.17 -13.65 0.23
C GLU A 326 -30.29 -13.45 -1.29
N GLU A 327 -31.37 -12.82 -1.76
CA GLU A 327 -31.63 -12.58 -3.18
C GLU A 327 -30.67 -11.58 -3.84
N LYS A 328 -30.06 -10.66 -3.08
CA LYS A 328 -29.19 -9.59 -3.64
C LYS A 328 -27.70 -9.87 -3.48
N ARG A 329 -27.31 -11.14 -3.29
CA ARG A 329 -25.92 -11.54 -3.06
C ARG A 329 -25.12 -11.62 -4.38
N SER A 330 -24.41 -10.55 -4.71
CA SER A 330 -23.43 -10.52 -5.82
C SER A 330 -21.99 -10.51 -5.31
N GLU A 331 -21.08 -11.20 -6.01
CA GLU A 331 -19.64 -11.24 -5.67
C GLU A 331 -18.97 -9.88 -5.79
N SER A 332 -19.32 -9.09 -6.81
CA SER A 332 -18.79 -7.73 -7.00
C SER A 332 -19.17 -6.81 -5.83
N VAL A 333 -20.39 -6.95 -5.33
CA VAL A 333 -20.87 -6.19 -4.16
C VAL A 333 -20.10 -6.62 -2.90
N ALA A 334 -19.80 -7.91 -2.74
CA ALA A 334 -18.97 -8.38 -1.64
C ALA A 334 -17.57 -7.74 -1.67
N LEU A 335 -16.90 -7.76 -2.83
CA LEU A 335 -15.58 -7.14 -2.97
C LEU A 335 -15.60 -5.64 -2.70
N LEU A 336 -16.62 -4.92 -3.18
CA LEU A 336 -16.79 -3.49 -2.96
C LEU A 336 -16.99 -3.18 -1.46
N LEU A 337 -17.87 -3.93 -0.80
CA LEU A 337 -18.12 -3.80 0.63
C LEU A 337 -16.86 -4.10 1.46
N GLY A 338 -16.10 -5.13 1.08
CA GLY A 338 -14.85 -5.48 1.73
C GLY A 338 -13.78 -4.39 1.58
N ALA A 339 -13.57 -3.88 0.36
CA ALA A 339 -12.62 -2.81 0.10
C ALA A 339 -13.01 -1.49 0.79
N GLY A 340 -14.30 -1.14 0.74
CA GLY A 340 -14.85 0.03 1.44
C GLY A 340 -14.69 -0.05 2.95
N PHE A 341 -15.05 -1.19 3.55
CA PHE A 341 -14.87 -1.43 4.99
C PHE A 341 -13.42 -1.24 5.42
N TRP A 342 -12.48 -1.90 4.72
CA TRP A 342 -11.06 -1.81 5.06
C TRP A 342 -10.49 -0.42 4.81
N ALA A 343 -10.98 0.32 3.82
CA ALA A 343 -10.53 1.69 3.61
C ALA A 343 -10.97 2.64 4.73
N VAL A 344 -12.21 2.49 5.23
CA VAL A 344 -12.71 3.27 6.38
C VAL A 344 -11.94 2.89 7.65
N VAL A 345 -11.75 1.59 7.89
CA VAL A 345 -11.01 1.10 9.06
C VAL A 345 -9.54 1.54 9.03
N LEU A 346 -8.89 1.51 7.86
CA LEU A 346 -7.53 2.03 7.67
C LEU A 346 -7.46 3.56 7.55
N ALA A 347 -8.59 4.26 7.59
CA ALA A 347 -8.63 5.72 7.69
C ALA A 347 -8.57 6.20 9.15
N LEU A 348 -8.73 5.30 10.13
CA LEU A 348 -8.64 5.63 11.55
C LEU A 348 -7.19 5.97 11.92
N PRO A 349 -6.91 7.20 12.39
CA PRO A 349 -5.59 7.54 12.91
C PRO A 349 -5.24 6.66 14.11
N TYR A 350 -3.95 6.45 14.35
CA TYR A 350 -3.36 5.59 15.40
C TYR A 350 -3.62 4.08 15.26
N VAL A 351 -4.78 3.65 14.77
CA VAL A 351 -5.13 2.23 14.61
C VAL A 351 -4.56 1.67 13.31
N TRP A 352 -4.40 2.51 12.27
CA TRP A 352 -3.96 2.09 10.95
C TRP A 352 -2.62 1.32 10.92
N PRO A 353 -1.54 1.66 11.67
CA PRO A 353 -0.28 0.94 11.58
C PRO A 353 -0.44 -0.48 12.11
N LEU A 354 -1.13 -0.63 13.24
CA LEU A 354 -1.44 -1.93 13.85
C LEU A 354 -2.25 -2.81 12.90
N LEU A 355 -3.23 -2.23 12.21
CA LEU A 355 -4.04 -2.92 11.21
C LEU A 355 -3.21 -3.33 10.00
N VAL A 356 -2.34 -2.46 9.48
CA VAL A 356 -1.45 -2.77 8.35
C VAL A 356 -0.46 -3.87 8.75
N THR A 357 0.15 -3.81 9.93
CA THR A 357 1.03 -4.86 10.44
C THR A 357 0.30 -6.19 10.56
N GLY A 358 -0.90 -6.18 11.15
CA GLY A 358 -1.75 -7.37 11.23
C GLY A 358 -2.11 -7.91 9.84
N LEU A 359 -2.41 -7.03 8.88
CA LEU A 359 -2.71 -7.39 7.51
C LEU A 359 -1.50 -8.05 6.82
N VAL A 360 -0.30 -7.49 6.97
CA VAL A 360 0.95 -8.07 6.45
C VAL A 360 1.21 -9.45 7.06
N ILE A 361 1.08 -9.57 8.39
CA ILE A 361 1.25 -10.84 9.11
C ILE A 361 0.28 -11.90 8.57
N VAL A 362 -1.01 -11.60 8.50
CA VAL A 362 -2.01 -12.55 8.00
C VAL A 362 -1.74 -12.90 6.54
N SER A 363 -1.32 -11.92 5.73
CA SER A 363 -1.01 -12.11 4.31
C SER A 363 0.17 -13.06 4.10
N LEU A 364 1.27 -12.88 4.83
CA LEU A 364 2.42 -13.79 4.87
C LEU A 364 2.01 -15.20 5.30
N GLY A 365 1.16 -15.29 6.31
CA GLY A 365 0.59 -16.56 6.76
C GLY A 365 -0.19 -17.26 5.67
N LEU A 366 -1.05 -16.53 4.95
CA LEU A 366 -1.88 -17.09 3.88
C LEU A 366 -1.04 -17.59 2.71
N SER A 367 -0.03 -16.83 2.28
CA SER A 367 0.84 -17.24 1.17
C SER A 367 1.67 -18.48 1.52
N LEU A 368 2.22 -18.57 2.73
CA LEU A 368 3.04 -19.71 3.16
C LEU A 368 2.21 -20.96 3.45
N THR A 369 0.97 -20.79 3.94
CA THR A 369 0.08 -21.93 4.20
C THR A 369 -0.61 -22.44 2.96
N ALA A 370 -0.63 -21.69 1.85
CA ALA A 370 -1.16 -22.09 0.56
C ALA A 370 -0.32 -23.21 -0.10
N ARG A 371 -0.06 -24.31 0.61
CA ARG A 371 0.44 -25.56 0.01
C ARG A 371 -0.54 -25.98 -1.07
N TYR A 372 -0.08 -25.87 -2.32
CA TYR A 372 -0.64 -26.59 -3.44
C TYR A 372 -0.58 -28.08 -3.10
N ARG A 373 -1.73 -28.71 -2.85
CA ARG A 373 -1.82 -30.15 -3.10
C ARG A 373 -1.69 -30.31 -4.61
N LEU A 374 -0.47 -30.46 -5.08
CA LEU A 374 -0.18 -31.05 -6.38
C LEU A 374 -0.66 -32.50 -6.26
N ASN A 375 -1.95 -32.73 -6.46
CA ASN A 375 -2.44 -34.06 -6.77
C ASN A 375 -1.88 -34.38 -8.17
N TRP A 376 -0.64 -34.86 -8.20
CA TRP A 376 -0.10 -35.59 -9.34
C TRP A 376 -1.02 -36.81 -9.48
N LYS A 377 -1.96 -36.76 -10.43
CA LYS A 377 -2.54 -37.99 -10.95
C LYS A 377 -1.34 -38.78 -11.48
N ARG A 378 -1.03 -39.90 -10.83
CA ARG A 378 -0.27 -40.97 -11.46
C ARG A 378 -1.22 -41.51 -12.53
N GLU A 379 -0.99 -41.11 -13.77
CA GLU A 379 -1.43 -41.91 -14.92
C GLU A 379 -0.55 -43.16 -15.01
#